data_AF-A0AAD3RJN0-F1
#
_entry.id   AF-A0AAD3RJN0-F1
#
_cell.length_a   1.000
_cell.length_b   1.000
_cell.length_c   1.000
_cell.angle_alpha   90.00
_cell.angle_beta   90.00
_cell.angle_gamma   90.00
#
_symmetry.space_group_name_H-M   'P 1'
#
loop_
_entity.id
_entity.type
_entity.pdbx_description
1 polymer ?
#
loop_
_entity_poly.entity_id
_entity_poly.type
_entity_poly.pdbx_seq_one_letter_code
_entity_poly.pdbx_strand_id
1 'polypeptide(L)'
;MQWWRWCAAFISLLDNYESDTGEPEIVTPEEVAENHKFLDSIIQTPTMKIAHKYLVEKHLSPEDETQFKEQLYRIWFELYARRGSSRPDSSGFEHVFVGETRGGRTVIGFHNWIQLYLQEKLGHIDYKGYSVNANSPKPDENKHILALQFSWKNGIKPKGSIFIGVSPEFEFALYTLCFLTSPNERVKVQFSFYDVEIVCHHYNQKHIGTTYPVLLRYQNPE
;
A
#
# COMPACT_ATOMS: atom_id res chain seq x y z
N MET A 1 15.82 -14.09 -12.35
CA MET A 1 15.82 -13.96 -10.87
C MET A 1 15.57 -12.50 -10.45
N GLN A 2 14.52 -11.85 -10.95
CA GLN A 2 14.26 -10.41 -10.75
C GLN A 2 13.28 -10.14 -9.59
N TRP A 3 12.37 -11.09 -9.32
CA TRP A 3 11.38 -11.07 -8.24
C TRP A 3 11.97 -10.91 -6.83
N TRP A 4 13.17 -11.44 -6.57
CA TRP A 4 13.78 -11.34 -5.24
C TRP A 4 14.22 -9.91 -4.90
N ARG A 5 14.62 -9.11 -5.90
CA ARG A 5 15.28 -7.82 -5.68
C ARG A 5 14.32 -6.77 -5.13
N TRP A 6 13.16 -6.61 -5.77
CA TRP A 6 12.14 -5.68 -5.28
C TRP A 6 11.47 -6.18 -4.01
N CYS A 7 11.33 -7.49 -3.82
CA CYS A 7 10.71 -8.05 -2.61
C CYS A 7 11.62 -7.80 -1.40
N ALA A 8 12.91 -8.05 -1.54
CA ALA A 8 13.88 -7.75 -0.50
C ALA A 8 13.96 -6.25 -0.20
N ALA A 9 13.97 -5.39 -1.22
CA ALA A 9 13.98 -3.94 -1.01
C ALA A 9 12.71 -3.45 -0.30
N PHE A 10 11.53 -4.01 -0.65
CA PHE A 10 10.28 -3.69 0.02
C PHE A 10 10.27 -4.15 1.48
N ILE A 11 10.77 -5.36 1.77
CA ILE A 11 10.87 -5.86 3.15
C ILE A 11 11.82 -4.99 3.98
N SER A 12 12.97 -4.58 3.44
CA SER A 12 13.87 -3.63 4.13
C SER A 12 13.14 -2.34 4.51
N LEU A 13 12.31 -1.80 3.61
CA LEU A 13 11.50 -0.64 3.94
C LEU A 13 10.52 -0.91 5.08
N LEU A 14 9.86 -2.07 5.13
CA LEU A 14 8.92 -2.40 6.22
C LEU A 14 9.60 -2.50 7.59
N ASP A 15 10.83 -3.02 7.63
CA ASP A 15 11.58 -3.23 8.87
C ASP A 15 11.98 -1.92 9.56
N ASN A 16 12.11 -0.81 8.81
CA ASN A 16 12.45 0.51 9.38
C ASN A 16 11.33 1.10 10.24
N TYR A 17 10.08 0.71 9.99
CA TYR A 17 8.91 1.33 10.63
C TYR A 17 8.31 0.45 11.73
N GLU A 18 9.14 -0.16 12.60
CA GLU A 18 8.64 -0.83 13.81
C GLU A 18 7.98 0.18 14.76
N SER A 19 6.68 0.36 14.52
CA SER A 19 5.63 1.11 15.24
C SER A 19 5.77 1.26 16.77
N ASP A 20 6.72 2.06 17.23
CA ASP A 20 6.64 2.77 18.50
C ASP A 20 6.21 4.21 18.23
N THR A 21 4.89 4.39 18.21
CA THR A 21 4.25 5.70 18.06
C THR A 21 4.68 6.62 19.20
N GLY A 22 5.39 7.71 18.93
CA GLY A 22 5.62 8.76 19.93
C GLY A 22 6.92 9.54 19.79
N GLU A 23 7.93 9.00 19.12
CA GLU A 23 9.19 9.69 18.88
C GLU A 23 9.24 10.30 17.47
N PRO A 24 9.84 11.49 17.29
CA PRO A 24 10.04 12.06 15.97
C PRO A 24 10.88 11.11 15.11
N GLU A 25 10.35 10.69 13.95
CA GLU A 25 11.10 9.89 12.99
C GLU A 25 12.29 10.71 12.46
N ILE A 26 13.50 10.23 12.71
CA ILE A 26 14.72 10.83 12.15
C ILE A 26 15.05 10.03 10.91
N VAL A 27 14.73 10.58 9.74
CA VAL A 27 15.10 9.95 8.47
C VAL A 27 16.62 9.94 8.33
N THR A 28 17.17 8.75 8.37
CA THR A 28 18.59 8.45 8.23
C THR A 28 19.00 8.46 6.75
N PRO A 29 20.27 8.75 6.44
CA PRO A 29 20.81 8.57 5.09
C PRO A 29 20.60 7.15 4.54
N GLU A 30 20.60 6.15 5.42
CA GLU A 30 20.35 4.75 5.12
C GLU A 30 18.90 4.54 4.64
N GLU A 31 17.90 5.05 5.35
CA GLU A 31 16.49 4.98 4.94
C GLU A 31 16.25 5.68 3.59
N VAL A 32 16.89 6.83 3.35
CA VAL A 32 16.82 7.50 2.04
C VAL A 32 17.41 6.62 0.94
N ALA A 33 18.55 5.97 1.21
CA ALA A 33 19.16 5.04 0.25
C ALA A 33 18.28 3.83 -0.02
N GLU A 34 17.57 3.31 0.98
CA GLU A 34 16.63 2.21 0.83
C GLU A 34 15.39 2.61 0.03
N ASN A 35 14.85 3.81 0.25
CA ASN A 35 13.76 4.37 -0.56
C ASN A 35 14.15 4.40 -2.05
N HIS A 36 15.34 4.93 -2.36
CA HIS A 36 15.84 4.98 -3.73
C HIS A 36 16.10 3.59 -4.31
N LYS A 37 16.66 2.67 -3.53
CA LYS A 37 16.90 1.29 -3.95
C LYS A 37 15.60 0.56 -4.29
N PHE A 38 14.54 0.76 -3.50
CA PHE A 38 13.23 0.22 -3.80
C PHE A 38 12.68 0.80 -5.11
N LEU A 39 12.68 2.13 -5.27
CA LEU A 39 12.24 2.79 -6.51
C LEU A 39 13.01 2.28 -7.74
N ASP A 40 14.34 2.18 -7.65
CA ASP A 40 15.20 1.65 -8.73
C ASP A 40 14.86 0.19 -9.07
N SER A 41 14.46 -0.60 -8.07
CA SER A 41 14.10 -2.00 -8.27
C SER A 41 12.75 -2.18 -8.96
N ILE A 42 11.77 -1.30 -8.70
CA ILE A 42 10.42 -1.41 -9.25
C ILE A 42 10.27 -0.70 -10.58
N ILE A 43 10.96 0.42 -10.82
CA ILE A 43 10.76 1.26 -12.03
C ILE A 43 11.09 0.50 -13.31
N GLN A 44 12.00 -0.48 -13.22
CA GLN A 44 12.40 -1.32 -14.34
C GLN A 44 11.44 -2.48 -14.64
N THR A 45 10.44 -2.71 -13.79
CA THR A 45 9.47 -3.81 -13.97
C THR A 45 8.48 -3.51 -15.09
N PRO A 46 7.97 -4.54 -15.80
CA PRO A 46 6.91 -4.36 -16.79
C PRO A 46 5.68 -3.63 -16.23
N THR A 47 5.29 -3.94 -14.99
CA THR A 47 4.15 -3.33 -14.30
C THR A 47 4.31 -1.82 -14.16
N MET A 48 5.45 -1.35 -13.65
CA MET A 48 5.71 0.10 -13.52
C MET A 48 5.85 0.78 -14.88
N LYS A 49 6.45 0.12 -15.88
CA LYS A 49 6.54 0.67 -17.25
C LYS A 49 5.17 0.87 -17.90
N ILE A 50 4.23 -0.05 -17.67
CA ILE A 50 2.84 0.09 -18.13
C ILE A 50 2.16 1.28 -17.44
N ALA A 51 2.30 1.38 -16.11
CA ALA A 51 1.72 2.48 -15.34
C ALA A 51 2.30 3.84 -15.75
N HIS A 52 3.64 3.94 -15.89
CA HIS A 52 4.33 5.15 -16.32
C HIS A 52 3.86 5.58 -17.71
N LYS A 53 3.83 4.66 -18.69
CA LYS A 53 3.33 4.95 -20.03
C LYS A 53 1.92 5.51 -20.00
N TYR A 54 1.01 4.89 -19.24
CA TYR A 54 -0.37 5.37 -19.10
C TYR A 54 -0.43 6.78 -18.51
N LEU A 55 0.34 7.06 -17.45
CA LEU A 55 0.36 8.38 -16.80
C LEU A 55 0.93 9.47 -17.72
N VAL A 56 1.93 9.14 -18.53
CA VAL A 56 2.48 10.05 -19.55
C VAL A 56 1.44 10.36 -20.62
N GLU A 57 0.74 9.34 -21.15
CA GLU A 57 -0.35 9.51 -22.11
C GLU A 57 -1.51 10.35 -21.56
N LYS A 58 -1.72 10.35 -20.24
CA LYS A 58 -2.71 11.18 -19.55
C LYS A 58 -2.19 12.56 -19.14
N HIS A 59 -0.93 12.89 -19.44
CA HIS A 59 -0.26 14.13 -19.01
C HIS A 59 -0.21 14.31 -17.48
N LEU A 60 -0.15 13.20 -16.74
CA LEU A 60 -0.10 13.17 -15.27
C LEU A 60 1.31 12.90 -14.73
N SER A 61 2.22 12.46 -15.59
CA SER A 61 3.63 12.18 -15.25
C SER A 61 4.58 12.63 -16.35
N PRO A 62 5.84 12.97 -16.00
CA PRO A 62 6.88 13.27 -16.97
C PRO A 62 7.28 12.02 -17.76
N GLU A 63 7.69 12.20 -19.02
CA GLU A 63 8.17 11.11 -19.87
C GLU A 63 9.55 10.60 -19.43
N ASP A 64 10.39 11.48 -18.91
CA ASP A 64 11.71 11.12 -18.39
C ASP A 64 11.61 10.25 -17.13
N GLU A 65 12.28 9.11 -17.15
CA GLU A 65 12.24 8.12 -16.07
C GLU A 65 12.82 8.68 -14.75
N THR A 66 13.85 9.53 -14.84
CA THR A 66 14.46 10.15 -13.65
C THR A 66 13.48 11.09 -12.96
N GLN A 67 12.83 11.97 -13.73
CA GLN A 67 11.78 12.86 -13.22
C GLN A 67 10.56 12.09 -12.73
N PHE A 68 10.21 10.97 -13.36
CA PHE A 68 9.13 10.11 -12.87
C PHE A 68 9.50 9.48 -11.53
N LYS A 69 10.74 9.01 -11.36
CA LYS A 69 11.24 8.52 -10.07
C LYS A 69 11.18 9.60 -8.99
N GLU A 70 11.53 10.84 -9.31
CA GLU A 70 11.40 11.98 -8.39
C GLU A 70 9.94 12.26 -8.02
N GLN A 71 9.02 12.18 -8.99
CA GLN A 71 7.58 12.30 -8.73
C GLN A 71 7.11 11.21 -7.76
N LEU A 72 7.48 9.94 -8.00
CA LEU A 72 7.15 8.83 -7.11
C LEU A 72 7.75 9.04 -5.71
N TYR A 73 8.99 9.50 -5.62
CA TYR A 73 9.63 9.80 -4.35
C TYR A 73 8.84 10.83 -3.54
N ARG A 74 8.40 11.93 -4.18
CA ARG A 74 7.59 12.95 -3.51
C ARG A 74 6.22 12.44 -3.05
N ILE A 75 5.55 11.64 -3.87
CA ILE A 75 4.23 11.12 -3.52
C ILE A 75 4.30 10.17 -2.33
N TRP A 76 5.33 9.31 -2.29
CA TRP A 76 5.38 8.15 -1.39
C TRP A 76 6.32 8.31 -0.20
N PHE A 77 7.45 8.99 -0.35
CA PHE A 77 8.55 9.00 0.64
C PHE A 77 8.89 10.39 1.19
N GLU A 78 8.45 11.47 0.55
CA GLU A 78 8.59 12.82 1.14
C GLU A 78 7.77 12.91 2.43
N LEU A 79 8.46 13.27 3.51
CA LEU A 79 7.82 13.40 4.81
C LEU A 79 6.90 14.60 4.85
N TYR A 80 5.77 14.44 5.53
CA TYR A 80 4.85 15.53 5.85
C TYR A 80 4.47 15.51 7.32
N ALA A 81 4.17 16.70 7.87
CA ALA A 81 3.73 16.80 9.25
C ALA A 81 2.26 16.37 9.34
N ARG A 82 1.93 15.42 10.23
CA ARG A 82 0.54 15.04 10.52
C ARG A 82 -0.25 16.23 11.09
N ARG A 83 -1.58 16.21 10.94
CA ARG A 83 -2.45 17.28 11.46
C ARG A 83 -2.32 17.41 12.98
N GLY A 84 -1.71 18.51 13.44
CA GLY A 84 -1.44 18.76 14.85
C GLY A 84 0.02 18.50 15.28
N SER A 85 0.87 18.00 14.37
CA SER A 85 2.31 17.97 14.52
C SER A 85 2.94 19.19 13.82
N SER A 86 4.01 19.73 14.38
CA SER A 86 4.82 20.79 13.76
C SER A 86 6.00 20.23 12.96
N ARG A 87 6.27 18.93 13.01
CA ARG A 87 7.42 18.29 12.35
C ARG A 87 6.94 17.21 11.38
N PRO A 88 7.52 17.13 10.17
CA PRO A 88 7.34 15.99 9.30
C PRO A 88 7.83 14.72 9.96
N ASP A 89 6.93 13.74 10.11
CA ASP A 89 7.15 12.52 10.88
C ASP A 89 6.48 11.30 10.24
N SER A 90 6.01 11.43 9.00
CA SER A 90 5.33 10.34 8.30
C SER A 90 5.36 10.49 6.79
N SER A 91 5.29 9.36 6.09
CA SER A 91 5.29 9.25 4.63
C SER A 91 4.07 8.50 4.10
N GLY A 92 3.81 8.63 2.79
CA GLY A 92 2.75 7.85 2.15
C GLY A 92 2.99 6.35 2.16
N PHE A 93 4.26 5.92 2.08
CA PHE A 93 4.65 4.52 2.17
C PHE A 93 4.25 3.92 3.52
N GLU A 94 4.57 4.60 4.63
CA GLU A 94 4.19 4.16 5.98
C GLU A 94 2.68 3.97 6.11
N HIS A 95 1.90 4.99 5.69
CA HIS A 95 0.45 4.98 5.80
C HIS A 95 -0.25 3.90 4.96
N VAL A 96 0.36 3.48 3.85
CA VAL A 96 -0.21 2.47 2.95
C VAL A 96 0.24 1.06 3.32
N PHE A 97 1.55 0.85 3.53
CA PHE A 97 2.14 -0.49 3.58
C PHE A 97 2.48 -0.97 5.00
N VAL A 98 2.83 -0.08 5.93
CA VAL A 98 3.25 -0.47 7.30
C VAL A 98 2.04 -0.64 8.20
N GLY A 99 1.14 0.35 8.19
CA GLY A 99 0.00 0.45 9.11
C GLY A 99 0.39 1.01 10.48
N GLU A 100 -0.59 1.56 11.19
CA GLU A 100 -0.37 2.27 12.46
C GLU A 100 -1.49 1.95 13.48
N THR A 101 -1.19 2.10 14.77
CA THR A 101 -2.20 1.94 15.83
C THR A 101 -2.65 3.31 16.34
N ARG A 102 -3.94 3.62 16.14
CA ARG A 102 -4.56 4.82 16.67
C ARG A 102 -5.03 4.60 18.11
N GLY A 103 -4.53 5.43 19.02
CA GLY A 103 -4.93 5.43 20.43
C GLY A 103 -4.62 4.11 21.16
N GLY A 104 -3.61 3.36 20.68
CA GLY A 104 -3.19 2.07 21.25
C GLY A 104 -4.20 0.93 21.14
N ARG A 105 -5.33 1.12 20.46
CA ARG A 105 -6.46 0.16 20.46
C ARG A 105 -6.98 -0.21 19.08
N THR A 106 -6.88 0.70 18.11
CA THR A 106 -7.44 0.48 16.78
C THR A 106 -6.33 0.51 15.75
N VAL A 107 -6.18 -0.58 15.01
CA VAL A 107 -5.24 -0.62 13.87
C VAL A 107 -5.90 0.07 12.67
N ILE A 108 -5.22 1.05 12.12
CA ILE A 108 -5.60 1.76 10.89
C ILE A 108 -4.50 1.55 9.84
N GLY A 109 -4.85 1.61 8.55
CA GLY A 109 -3.93 1.10 7.50
C GLY A 109 -3.70 -0.41 7.64
N PHE A 110 -2.52 -0.91 7.31
CA PHE A 110 -2.19 -2.36 7.37
C PHE A 110 -3.05 -3.19 6.40
N HIS A 111 -2.81 -2.99 5.10
CA HIS A 111 -3.52 -3.69 4.02
C HIS A 111 -2.58 -4.44 3.06
N ASN A 112 -1.33 -4.69 3.46
CA ASN A 112 -0.34 -5.39 2.65
C ASN A 112 -0.03 -6.80 3.17
N TRP A 113 -0.04 -7.79 2.28
CA TRP A 113 0.04 -9.19 2.70
C TRP A 113 1.44 -9.62 3.11
N ILE A 114 2.48 -8.95 2.60
CA ILE A 114 3.86 -9.20 3.03
C ILE A 114 4.02 -8.71 4.46
N GLN A 115 3.54 -7.50 4.78
CA GLN A 115 3.52 -6.99 6.14
C GLN A 115 2.70 -7.90 7.07
N LEU A 116 1.54 -8.39 6.62
CA LEU A 116 0.74 -9.35 7.38
C LEU A 116 1.52 -10.62 7.69
N TYR A 117 2.17 -11.20 6.69
CA TYR A 117 3.00 -12.39 6.83
C TYR A 117 4.16 -12.19 7.80
N LEU A 118 4.90 -11.08 7.68
CA LEU A 118 6.04 -10.78 8.55
C LEU A 118 5.59 -10.62 10.01
N GLN A 119 4.52 -9.86 10.25
CA GLN A 119 4.00 -9.64 11.60
C GLN A 119 3.37 -10.89 12.20
N GLU A 120 2.72 -11.74 11.39
CA GLU A 120 2.21 -13.04 11.83
C GLU A 120 3.36 -13.99 12.20
N LYS A 121 4.43 -14.02 11.41
CA LYS A 121 5.63 -14.81 11.70
C LYS A 121 6.32 -14.38 13.00
N LEU A 122 6.25 -13.10 13.36
CA LEU A 122 6.74 -12.57 14.64
C LEU A 122 5.79 -12.86 15.83
N GLY A 123 4.62 -13.44 15.58
CA GLY A 123 3.60 -13.69 16.61
C GLY A 123 2.82 -12.45 17.01
N HIS A 124 2.90 -11.36 16.24
CA HIS A 124 2.18 -10.12 16.52
C HIS A 124 0.75 -10.12 15.99
N ILE A 125 0.38 -11.07 15.12
CA ILE A 125 -0.95 -11.16 14.51
C ILE A 125 -1.75 -12.29 15.14
N ASP A 126 -2.99 -11.99 15.50
CA ASP A 126 -4.00 -12.97 15.91
C ASP A 126 -5.17 -12.89 14.93
N TYR A 127 -5.17 -13.83 13.97
CA TYR A 127 -6.14 -13.90 12.89
C TYR A 127 -7.53 -14.30 13.40
N LYS A 128 -8.55 -13.48 13.08
CA LYS A 128 -9.93 -13.66 13.55
C LYS A 128 -10.87 -14.25 12.51
N GLY A 129 -10.43 -14.38 11.27
CA GLY A 129 -11.24 -14.91 10.16
C GLY A 129 -11.36 -13.95 8.98
N TYR A 130 -11.96 -14.47 7.91
CA TYR A 130 -12.31 -13.70 6.71
C TYR A 130 -13.82 -13.69 6.53
N SER A 131 -14.32 -12.79 5.70
CA SER A 131 -15.71 -12.80 5.28
C SER A 131 -15.89 -12.57 3.80
N VAL A 132 -16.99 -13.13 3.29
CA VAL A 132 -17.45 -12.98 1.92
C VAL A 132 -18.79 -12.26 1.97
N ASN A 133 -19.05 -11.34 1.04
CA ASN A 133 -20.37 -10.75 0.90
C ASN A 133 -21.39 -11.86 0.57
N ALA A 134 -22.56 -11.86 1.23
CA ALA A 134 -23.56 -12.92 1.10
C ALA A 134 -24.05 -13.15 -0.33
N ASN A 135 -24.02 -12.12 -1.18
CA ASN A 135 -24.42 -12.19 -2.59
C ASN A 135 -23.28 -12.58 -3.54
N SER A 136 -22.08 -12.87 -3.02
CA SER A 136 -20.97 -13.35 -3.85
C SER A 136 -20.97 -14.87 -3.95
N PRO A 137 -20.55 -15.45 -5.09
CA PRO A 137 -20.26 -16.87 -5.16
C PRO A 137 -19.24 -17.25 -4.10
N LYS A 138 -19.29 -18.52 -3.65
CA LYS A 138 -18.27 -19.03 -2.74
C LYS A 138 -16.91 -18.89 -3.42
N PRO A 139 -15.98 -18.14 -2.82
CA PRO A 139 -14.70 -17.92 -3.46
C PRO A 139 -13.87 -19.22 -3.42
N ASP A 140 -13.20 -19.53 -4.54
CA ASP A 140 -12.35 -20.72 -4.70
C ASP A 140 -11.16 -20.72 -3.74
N GLU A 141 -10.32 -21.75 -3.72
CA GLU A 141 -9.16 -21.79 -2.82
C GLU A 141 -8.07 -20.75 -3.18
N ASN A 142 -8.07 -20.21 -4.41
CA ASN A 142 -7.05 -19.31 -4.95
C ASN A 142 -7.50 -17.83 -4.91
N LYS A 143 -7.81 -17.34 -3.71
CA LYS A 143 -8.29 -15.97 -3.51
C LYS A 143 -7.12 -14.98 -3.47
N HIS A 144 -7.13 -14.03 -4.38
CA HIS A 144 -6.15 -12.94 -4.45
C HIS A 144 -6.64 -11.64 -3.81
N ILE A 145 -7.89 -11.60 -3.33
CA ILE A 145 -8.44 -10.50 -2.52
C ILE A 145 -9.35 -11.08 -1.44
N LEU A 146 -9.13 -10.67 -0.19
CA LEU A 146 -9.88 -11.15 0.98
C LEU A 146 -10.24 -9.99 1.90
N ALA A 147 -11.43 -10.05 2.51
CA ALA A 147 -11.77 -9.18 3.64
C ALA A 147 -11.43 -9.89 4.96
N LEU A 148 -10.33 -9.49 5.60
CA LEU A 148 -9.79 -10.11 6.81
C LEU A 148 -10.10 -9.28 8.06
N GLN A 149 -10.17 -9.96 9.20
CA GLN A 149 -10.11 -9.35 10.52
C GLN A 149 -9.01 -10.01 11.34
N PHE A 150 -8.21 -9.20 12.03
CA PHE A 150 -7.13 -9.67 12.89
C PHE A 150 -6.88 -8.69 14.04
N SER A 151 -6.20 -9.15 15.08
CA SER A 151 -5.57 -8.26 16.06
C SER A 151 -4.08 -8.13 15.72
N TRP A 152 -3.51 -6.97 15.94
CA TRP A 152 -2.07 -6.71 15.78
C TRP A 152 -1.55 -6.08 17.06
N LYS A 153 -0.59 -6.74 17.72
CA LYS A 153 -0.14 -6.42 19.08
C LYS A 153 -1.38 -6.32 20.00
N ASN A 154 -1.62 -5.16 20.61
CA ASN A 154 -2.76 -4.91 21.51
C ASN A 154 -3.97 -4.26 20.81
N GLY A 155 -3.88 -4.01 19.50
CA GLY A 155 -4.91 -3.34 18.72
C GLY A 155 -5.77 -4.31 17.90
N ILE A 156 -7.03 -3.94 17.68
CA ILE A 156 -7.92 -4.65 16.75
C ILE A 156 -7.92 -3.93 15.41
N LYS A 157 -7.69 -4.68 14.32
CA LYS A 157 -7.94 -4.20 12.96
C LYS A 157 -9.41 -4.47 12.61
N PRO A 158 -10.23 -3.44 12.38
CA PRO A 158 -11.56 -3.64 11.82
C PRO A 158 -11.45 -4.34 10.47
N LYS A 159 -12.50 -5.09 10.12
CA LYS A 159 -12.53 -5.83 8.86
C LYS A 159 -12.16 -4.94 7.67
N GLY A 160 -11.18 -5.38 6.87
CA GLY A 160 -10.69 -4.65 5.72
C GLY A 160 -10.24 -5.59 4.62
N SER A 161 -10.34 -5.16 3.35
CA SER A 161 -9.85 -5.96 2.23
C SER A 161 -8.35 -5.77 2.01
N ILE A 162 -7.72 -6.82 1.49
CA ILE A 162 -6.28 -6.91 1.25
C ILE A 162 -6.06 -7.74 -0.02
N PHE A 163 -5.07 -7.35 -0.83
CA PHE A 163 -4.59 -8.19 -1.92
C PHE A 163 -3.69 -9.31 -1.36
N ILE A 164 -3.78 -10.52 -1.91
CA ILE A 164 -3.00 -11.69 -1.49
C ILE A 164 -2.16 -12.21 -2.66
N GLY A 165 -0.85 -12.35 -2.43
CA GLY A 165 0.09 -12.90 -3.41
C GLY A 165 0.47 -11.95 -4.56
N VAL A 166 0.01 -10.70 -4.52
CA VAL A 166 0.42 -9.67 -5.48
C VAL A 166 1.82 -9.16 -5.17
N SER A 167 2.53 -8.61 -6.15
CA SER A 167 3.83 -7.99 -5.91
C SER A 167 3.69 -6.55 -5.38
N PRO A 168 4.66 -6.04 -4.60
CA PRO A 168 4.68 -4.66 -4.14
C PRO A 168 4.57 -3.65 -5.29
N GLU A 169 5.23 -3.88 -6.42
CA GLU A 169 5.15 -3.00 -7.58
C GLU A 169 3.74 -2.98 -8.20
N PHE A 170 2.95 -4.04 -8.07
CA PHE A 170 1.55 -4.03 -8.50
C PHE A 170 0.71 -3.10 -7.64
N GLU A 171 0.76 -3.25 -6.32
CA GLU A 171 0.02 -2.37 -5.41
C GLU A 171 0.50 -0.91 -5.55
N PHE A 172 1.82 -0.70 -5.57
CA PHE A 172 2.43 0.62 -5.71
C PHE A 172 2.01 1.31 -7.02
N ALA A 173 2.03 0.58 -8.16
CA ALA A 173 1.57 1.10 -9.45
C ALA A 173 0.08 1.45 -9.43
N LEU A 174 -0.77 0.54 -8.95
CA LEU A 174 -2.22 0.74 -8.88
C LEU A 174 -2.58 1.95 -8.02
N TYR A 175 -1.97 2.06 -6.84
CA TYR A 175 -2.25 3.16 -5.92
C TYR A 175 -1.71 4.50 -6.45
N THR A 176 -0.55 4.51 -7.11
CA THR A 176 -0.04 5.71 -7.82
C THR A 176 -1.00 6.15 -8.92
N LEU A 177 -1.50 5.21 -9.72
CA LEU A 177 -2.51 5.49 -10.74
C LEU A 177 -3.77 6.10 -10.12
N CYS A 178 -4.32 5.50 -9.07
CA CYS A 178 -5.51 6.03 -8.40
C CYS A 178 -5.29 7.43 -7.84
N PHE A 179 -4.13 7.67 -7.21
CA PHE A 179 -3.75 8.97 -6.66
C PHE A 179 -3.70 10.07 -7.73
N LEU A 180 -3.07 9.80 -8.88
CA LEU A 180 -2.87 10.80 -9.93
C LEU A 180 -4.10 10.98 -10.83
N THR A 181 -4.93 9.96 -11.01
CA THR A 181 -6.04 9.97 -11.98
C THR A 181 -7.36 10.44 -11.38
N SER A 182 -7.58 10.28 -10.08
CA SER A 182 -8.89 10.49 -9.49
C SER A 182 -8.88 11.64 -8.47
N PRO A 183 -9.66 12.72 -8.71
CA PRO A 183 -9.93 13.72 -7.69
C PRO A 183 -10.88 13.20 -6.60
N ASN A 184 -11.56 12.08 -6.87
CA ASN A 184 -12.42 11.40 -5.92
C ASN A 184 -11.61 10.30 -5.23
N GLU A 185 -11.66 10.21 -3.90
CA GLU A 185 -10.90 9.24 -3.10
C GLU A 185 -11.27 7.75 -3.33
N ARG A 186 -12.07 7.43 -4.35
CA ARG A 186 -12.61 6.10 -4.64
C ARG A 186 -12.59 5.81 -6.14
N VAL A 187 -11.86 4.77 -6.55
CA VAL A 187 -11.74 4.32 -7.94
C VAL A 187 -12.27 2.90 -8.07
N LYS A 188 -13.31 2.70 -8.89
CA LYS A 188 -13.83 1.36 -9.16
C LYS A 188 -13.02 0.68 -10.26
N VAL A 189 -12.57 -0.52 -9.97
CA VAL A 189 -11.77 -1.36 -10.86
C VAL A 189 -12.29 -2.78 -10.84
N GLN A 190 -12.17 -3.46 -11.97
CA GLN A 190 -12.46 -4.88 -12.07
C GLN A 190 -11.16 -5.62 -12.38
N PHE A 191 -10.80 -6.57 -11.54
CA PHE A 191 -9.68 -7.47 -11.78
C PHE A 191 -10.24 -8.86 -12.03
N SER A 192 -10.18 -9.39 -13.25
CA SER A 192 -10.72 -10.73 -13.53
C SER A 192 -12.16 -10.87 -12.96
N PHE A 193 -12.37 -11.73 -11.95
CA PHE A 193 -13.64 -11.95 -11.26
C PHE A 193 -13.81 -11.15 -9.95
N TYR A 194 -13.04 -10.10 -9.70
CA TYR A 194 -13.15 -9.24 -8.51
C TYR A 194 -13.67 -7.86 -8.88
N ASP A 195 -14.83 -7.48 -8.32
CA ASP A 195 -15.27 -6.08 -8.31
C ASP A 195 -14.68 -5.40 -7.08
N VAL A 196 -13.84 -4.39 -7.31
CA VAL A 196 -13.05 -3.75 -6.26
C VAL A 196 -13.21 -2.24 -6.36
N GLU A 197 -13.24 -1.60 -5.20
CA GLU A 197 -13.04 -0.16 -5.11
C GLU A 197 -11.70 0.10 -4.42
N ILE A 198 -10.83 0.87 -5.06
CA ILE A 198 -9.61 1.36 -4.45
C ILE A 198 -9.94 2.66 -3.75
N VAL A 199 -9.87 2.66 -2.42
CA VAL A 199 -9.96 3.88 -1.62
C VAL A 199 -8.56 4.47 -1.57
N CYS A 200 -8.40 5.72 -2.00
CA CYS A 200 -7.12 6.43 -2.07
C CYS A 200 -7.30 7.81 -1.44
N HIS A 201 -6.76 8.00 -0.24
CA HIS A 201 -6.81 9.29 0.42
C HIS A 201 -5.64 10.19 -0.01
N HIS A 202 -5.89 11.49 -0.12
CA HIS A 202 -4.85 12.47 -0.43
C HIS A 202 -4.51 13.27 0.83
N TYR A 203 -3.24 13.32 1.19
CA TYR A 203 -2.75 14.28 2.17
C TYR A 203 -2.23 15.51 1.44
N ASN A 204 -2.69 16.70 1.86
CA ASN A 204 -2.35 18.02 1.29
C ASN A 204 -2.34 18.12 -0.25
N GLN A 205 -3.07 17.23 -0.93
CA GLN A 205 -3.10 17.02 -2.38
C GLN A 205 -1.77 16.57 -3.03
N LYS A 206 -0.66 16.49 -2.29
CA LYS A 206 0.66 16.14 -2.84
C LYS A 206 1.15 14.76 -2.46
N HIS A 207 0.71 14.23 -1.31
CA HIS A 207 1.17 12.95 -0.80
C HIS A 207 0.03 11.96 -0.77
N ILE A 208 0.34 10.71 -1.07
CA ILE A 208 -0.62 9.64 -0.90
C ILE A 208 -0.82 9.38 0.59
N GLY A 209 -2.07 9.28 1.00
CA GLY A 209 -2.45 8.84 2.35
C GLY A 209 -2.81 7.35 2.35
N THR A 210 -3.50 6.91 3.40
CA THR A 210 -4.01 5.54 3.49
C THR A 210 -4.74 5.15 2.21
N THR A 211 -4.30 4.07 1.59
CA THR A 211 -4.82 3.57 0.31
C THR A 211 -4.96 2.06 0.39
N TYR A 212 -6.12 1.53 0.01
CA TYR A 212 -6.42 0.11 0.19
C TYR A 212 -7.59 -0.35 -0.70
N PRO A 213 -7.67 -1.65 -1.02
CA PRO A 213 -8.81 -2.19 -1.74
C PRO A 213 -10.00 -2.37 -0.81
N VAL A 214 -11.19 -2.29 -1.39
CA VAL A 214 -12.46 -2.72 -0.81
C VAL A 214 -13.09 -3.70 -1.78
N LEU A 215 -13.14 -4.97 -1.40
CA LEU A 215 -13.80 -6.00 -2.18
C LEU A 215 -15.32 -5.79 -2.11
N LEU A 216 -15.93 -5.47 -3.25
CA LEU A 216 -17.38 -5.24 -3.33
C LEU A 216 -18.12 -6.58 -3.47
N ARG A 217 -17.66 -7.42 -4.42
CA ARG A 217 -18.16 -8.78 -4.64
C ARG A 217 -17.18 -9.60 -5.47
N TYR A 218 -17.30 -10.93 -5.35
CA TYR A 218 -16.78 -11.84 -6.35
C TYR A 218 -17.79 -11.95 -7.51
N GLN A 219 -17.31 -12.09 -8.73
CA GLN A 219 -18.10 -12.43 -9.91
C GLN A 219 -17.99 -13.93 -10.19
N ASN A 220 -18.95 -14.47 -10.94
CA ASN A 220 -18.81 -15.82 -11.45
C ASN A 220 -17.71 -15.84 -12.52
N PRO A 221 -16.87 -16.90 -12.58
CA PRO A 221 -16.03 -17.11 -13.74
C PRO A 221 -16.90 -17.16 -15.00
N GLU A 222 -16.47 -16.47 -16.06
CA GLU A 222 -17.08 -16.63 -17.40
C GLU A 222 -16.88 -18.04 -17.95
#